data_AF-A0A819B1F3-F1
#
_entry.id   AF-A0A819B1F3-F1
#
_cell.length_a   1.000
_cell.length_b   1.000
_cell.length_c   1.000
_cell.angle_alpha   90.00
_cell.angle_beta   90.00
_cell.angle_gamma   90.00
#
_symmetry.space_group_name_H-M   'P 1'
#
loop_
_entity.id
_entity.type
_entity.pdbx_description
1 polymer ?
#
loop_
_entity_poly.entity_id
_entity_poly.type
_entity_poly.pdbx_seq_one_letter_code
_entity_poly.pdbx_strand_id
1 'polypeptide(L)'
;MKSTTKSDEPIISNDYVTCYADRLVIHLYYFPYGNKTIQYRDIQSCDLLRMSDLSIWKKKMWGMALSAIWWHSDIRRHNREYYILLDANQWPKIGLTMDDNQISDVYKLIIQQINTNQSEKRPFDHNEKLNANTNRKSNLFLFNIIVSYLSLLFLSMKSDEPIISNEYITCYSDRLVIHLYYFPYGKKTIKYKDIQLCELCRFNTLSKFKYKKWGMGLSAIWWHSDIRRYYRTHYILLETKQWPKIGLTMDDNHIDEIYQLIKQKMNNNELTKTLLQKTKLNDSEQHEHTISKIIEKNKSEYRYSMDSYGQGYAEW
;
A
#
# COMPACT_ATOMS: atom_id res chain seq x y z
N MET A 1 0.71 -17.94 31.83
CA MET A 1 1.77 -18.69 31.12
C MET A 1 2.92 -17.73 30.85
N LYS A 2 4.11 -17.99 31.41
CA LYS A 2 5.31 -17.18 31.12
C LYS A 2 5.67 -17.40 29.65
N SER A 3 5.72 -16.34 28.85
CA SER A 3 6.25 -16.45 27.48
C SER A 3 7.71 -16.83 27.60
N THR A 4 8.06 -18.05 27.22
CA THR A 4 9.45 -18.45 27.04
C THR A 4 10.05 -17.47 26.04
N THR A 5 10.94 -16.60 26.49
CA THR A 5 11.65 -15.65 25.64
C THR A 5 12.41 -16.48 24.61
N LYS A 6 11.93 -16.50 23.37
CA LYS A 6 12.59 -17.25 22.30
C LYS A 6 14.00 -16.68 22.16
N SER A 7 14.99 -17.57 22.10
CA SER A 7 16.38 -17.17 21.90
C SER A 7 16.49 -16.38 20.58
N ASP A 8 17.04 -15.18 20.64
CA ASP A 8 17.40 -14.36 19.48
C ASP A 8 18.75 -14.79 18.89
N GLU A 9 19.31 -15.92 19.31
CA GLU A 9 20.52 -16.48 18.72
C GLU A 9 20.20 -17.16 17.37
N PRO A 10 20.97 -16.87 16.31
CA PRO A 10 20.78 -17.51 15.02
C PRO A 10 21.25 -18.97 15.05
N ILE A 11 20.45 -19.88 14.50
CA ILE A 11 20.81 -21.30 14.34
C ILE A 11 21.78 -21.46 13.15
N ILE A 12 21.46 -20.79 12.04
CA ILE A 12 22.31 -20.70 10.84
C ILE A 12 22.29 -19.24 10.39
N SER A 13 23.45 -18.70 10.02
CA SER A 13 23.59 -17.35 9.47
C SER A 13 24.62 -17.35 8.35
N ASN A 14 24.26 -16.81 7.18
CA ASN A 14 25.17 -16.52 6.08
C ASN A 14 24.81 -15.18 5.41
N ASP A 15 25.50 -14.83 4.32
CA ASP A 15 25.33 -13.56 3.62
C ASP A 15 23.91 -13.33 3.05
N TYR A 16 23.12 -14.39 2.89
CA TYR A 16 21.83 -14.36 2.20
C TYR A 16 20.64 -14.66 3.11
N VAL A 17 20.83 -15.45 4.16
CA VAL A 17 19.77 -15.83 5.11
C VAL A 17 20.29 -15.96 6.54
N THR A 18 19.43 -15.65 7.50
CA THR A 18 19.57 -16.04 8.90
C THR A 18 18.33 -16.81 9.34
N CYS A 19 18.53 -18.02 9.86
CA CYS A 19 17.49 -18.86 10.43
C CYS A 19 17.53 -18.75 11.96
N TYR A 20 16.42 -18.32 12.56
CA TYR A 20 16.19 -18.33 14.00
C TYR A 20 15.28 -19.50 14.37
N ALA A 21 14.95 -19.67 15.66
CA ALA A 21 14.02 -20.70 16.09
C ALA A 21 12.57 -20.49 15.57
N ASP A 22 12.16 -19.26 15.26
CA ASP A 22 10.77 -18.95 14.89
C ASP A 22 10.58 -18.26 13.53
N ARG A 23 11.66 -17.73 12.97
CA ARG A 23 11.62 -16.93 11.75
C ARG A 23 12.83 -17.19 10.86
N LEU A 24 12.60 -17.03 9.56
CA LEU A 24 13.61 -16.90 8.53
C LEU A 24 13.78 -15.42 8.19
N VAL A 25 15.00 -14.92 8.22
CA VAL A 25 15.35 -13.58 7.72
C VAL A 25 16.12 -13.74 6.43
N ILE A 26 15.59 -13.18 5.34
CA ILE A 26 16.24 -13.16 4.03
C ILE A 26 16.95 -11.82 3.88
N HIS A 27 18.28 -11.85 3.72
CA HIS A 27 19.11 -10.67 3.48
C HIS A 27 19.07 -10.26 2.01
N LEU A 28 19.43 -8.99 1.79
CA LEU A 28 19.51 -8.40 0.44
C LEU A 28 18.21 -8.59 -0.35
N TYR A 29 17.08 -8.50 0.35
CA TYR A 29 15.75 -8.55 -0.25
C TYR A 29 15.50 -7.20 -0.94
N TYR A 30 15.40 -7.24 -2.27
CA TYR A 30 15.44 -6.02 -3.08
C TYR A 30 14.19 -5.12 -2.97
N PHE A 31 13.03 -5.63 -2.51
CA PHE A 31 11.83 -4.80 -2.35
C PHE A 31 10.86 -5.34 -1.26
N PRO A 32 10.59 -4.58 -0.18
CA PRO A 32 11.28 -3.34 0.18
C PRO A 32 12.76 -3.62 0.44
N TYR A 33 13.65 -2.69 0.06
CA TYR A 33 15.09 -2.85 0.24
C TYR A 33 15.43 -3.19 1.70
N GLY A 34 16.22 -4.24 1.91
CA GLY A 34 16.72 -4.62 3.23
C GLY A 34 16.54 -6.11 3.51
N ASN A 35 16.06 -6.42 4.72
CA ASN A 35 15.80 -7.78 5.16
C ASN A 35 14.30 -8.08 5.07
N LYS A 36 13.95 -9.29 4.64
CA LYS A 36 12.58 -9.80 4.73
C LYS A 36 12.49 -10.89 5.79
N THR A 37 11.67 -10.66 6.80
CA THR A 37 11.37 -11.66 7.84
C THR A 37 10.12 -12.45 7.46
N ILE A 38 10.19 -13.76 7.55
CA ILE A 38 9.09 -14.70 7.31
C ILE A 38 8.97 -15.61 8.53
N GLN A 39 7.78 -15.73 9.09
CA GLN A 39 7.53 -16.69 10.16
C GLN A 39 7.39 -18.08 9.54
N TYR A 40 7.98 -19.12 10.15
CA TYR A 40 7.89 -20.47 9.60
C TYR A 40 6.44 -20.97 9.45
N ARG A 41 5.55 -20.53 10.35
CA ARG A 41 4.11 -20.83 10.30
C ARG A 41 3.38 -20.30 9.06
N ASP A 42 3.97 -19.32 8.37
CA ASP A 42 3.42 -18.71 7.15
C ASP A 42 3.92 -19.42 5.89
N ILE A 43 4.89 -20.34 6.00
CA ILE A 43 5.43 -21.11 4.88
C ILE A 43 4.56 -22.36 4.65
N GLN A 44 3.93 -22.42 3.48
CA GLN A 44 3.09 -23.53 3.01
C GLN A 44 3.90 -24.64 2.35
N SER A 45 4.91 -24.27 1.54
CA SER A 45 5.80 -25.23 0.89
C SER A 45 7.22 -24.69 0.79
N CYS A 46 8.18 -25.61 0.77
CA CYS A 46 9.61 -25.33 0.63
C CYS A 46 10.21 -26.45 -0.23
N ASP A 47 10.67 -26.11 -1.43
CA ASP A 47 11.20 -27.07 -2.40
C ASP A 47 12.67 -26.74 -2.69
N LEU A 48 13.54 -27.76 -2.76
CA LEU A 48 14.91 -27.63 -3.24
C LEU A 48 14.97 -28.09 -4.70
N LEU A 49 15.28 -27.16 -5.60
CA LEU A 49 15.19 -27.37 -7.05
C LEU A 49 16.52 -27.04 -7.73
N ARG A 50 16.77 -27.59 -8.92
CA ARG A 50 18.00 -27.30 -9.67
C ARG A 50 17.82 -26.04 -10.52
N MET A 51 18.84 -25.20 -10.55
CA MET A 51 18.89 -24.02 -11.41
C MET A 51 18.83 -24.38 -12.91
N SER A 52 19.19 -25.60 -13.30
CA SER A 52 19.01 -26.12 -14.66
C SER A 52 17.54 -26.19 -15.09
N ASP A 53 16.62 -26.37 -14.14
CA ASP A 53 15.19 -26.61 -14.42
C ASP A 53 14.44 -25.29 -14.71
N LEU A 54 15.08 -24.16 -14.42
CA LEU A 54 14.59 -22.84 -14.77
C LEU A 54 14.93 -22.52 -16.23
N SER A 55 13.92 -22.17 -17.02
CA SER A 55 14.16 -21.58 -18.34
C SER A 55 14.96 -20.28 -18.20
N ILE A 56 15.75 -19.93 -19.22
CA ILE A 56 16.61 -18.73 -19.20
C ILE A 56 15.84 -17.45 -18.86
N TRP A 57 14.57 -17.38 -19.25
CA TRP A 57 13.65 -16.27 -18.97
C TRP A 57 13.22 -16.15 -17.50
N LYS A 58 13.41 -17.20 -16.70
CA LYS A 58 13.14 -17.25 -15.25
C LYS A 58 14.38 -16.94 -14.42
N LYS A 59 15.57 -16.95 -15.02
CA LYS A 59 16.88 -16.69 -14.38
C LYS A 59 17.16 -15.18 -14.34
N LYS A 60 16.45 -14.44 -13.49
CA LYS A 60 16.77 -13.03 -13.23
C LYS A 60 17.73 -12.93 -12.04
N MET A 61 18.61 -11.92 -12.03
CA MET A 61 19.58 -11.69 -10.95
C MET A 61 18.96 -11.18 -9.64
N TRP A 62 17.81 -10.49 -9.69
CA TRP A 62 17.04 -10.08 -8.50
C TRP A 62 15.60 -9.67 -8.88
N GLY A 63 14.70 -9.68 -7.90
CA GLY A 63 13.29 -9.34 -8.07
C GLY A 63 12.50 -10.37 -8.87
N MET A 64 11.37 -9.97 -9.42
CA MET A 64 10.52 -10.86 -10.23
C MET A 64 10.97 -10.90 -11.70
N ALA A 65 11.06 -12.09 -12.28
CA ALA A 65 11.30 -12.32 -13.71
C ALA A 65 9.97 -12.38 -14.49
N LEU A 66 9.91 -13.10 -15.62
CA LEU A 66 8.65 -13.51 -16.24
C LEU A 66 7.99 -14.71 -15.50
N SER A 67 8.61 -15.20 -14.43
CA SER A 67 8.03 -16.18 -13.50
C SER A 67 7.41 -15.49 -12.28
N ALA A 68 6.45 -16.15 -11.66
CA ALA A 68 5.91 -15.81 -10.33
C ALA A 68 6.89 -16.17 -9.19
N ILE A 69 8.20 -15.95 -9.41
CA ILE A 69 9.27 -16.15 -8.43
C ILE A 69 9.96 -14.81 -8.23
N TRP A 70 9.99 -14.35 -6.98
CA TRP A 70 10.75 -13.20 -6.54
C TRP A 70 12.07 -13.63 -5.95
N TRP A 71 13.14 -13.17 -6.58
CA TRP A 71 14.47 -13.48 -6.13
C TRP A 71 15.03 -12.41 -5.20
N HIS A 72 15.69 -12.81 -4.11
CA HIS A 72 16.59 -11.93 -3.37
C HIS A 72 17.80 -11.53 -4.25
N SER A 73 18.68 -10.66 -3.78
CA SER A 73 19.86 -10.25 -4.54
C SER A 73 21.02 -11.22 -4.30
N ASP A 74 21.36 -12.01 -5.32
CA ASP A 74 22.56 -12.85 -5.34
C ASP A 74 23.29 -12.68 -6.68
N ILE A 75 24.44 -12.00 -6.63
CA ILE A 75 25.24 -11.69 -7.83
C ILE A 75 25.89 -12.94 -8.45
N ARG A 76 26.02 -14.02 -7.69
CA ARG A 76 26.58 -15.30 -8.14
C ARG A 76 25.50 -16.32 -8.51
N ARG A 77 24.21 -15.94 -8.52
CA ARG A 77 23.08 -16.84 -8.81
C ARG A 77 23.29 -17.71 -10.04
N HIS A 78 23.82 -17.14 -11.11
CA HIS A 78 24.01 -17.85 -12.38
C HIS A 78 25.00 -19.03 -12.28
N ASN A 79 25.84 -19.06 -11.25
CA ASN A 79 26.80 -20.13 -10.97
C ASN A 79 26.31 -21.11 -9.90
N ARG A 80 25.09 -20.95 -9.38
CA ARG A 80 24.53 -21.84 -8.36
C ARG A 80 23.93 -23.07 -9.03
N GLU A 81 24.09 -24.23 -8.40
CA GLU A 81 23.45 -25.45 -8.89
C GLU A 81 22.00 -25.56 -8.41
N TYR A 82 21.72 -25.10 -7.18
CA TYR A 82 20.40 -25.25 -6.55
C TYR A 82 19.78 -23.91 -6.14
N TYR A 83 18.47 -23.93 -5.95
CA TYR A 83 17.71 -22.87 -5.29
C TYR A 83 16.60 -23.45 -4.41
N ILE A 84 16.24 -22.70 -3.36
CA ILE A 84 15.06 -23.00 -2.53
C ILE A 84 13.89 -22.16 -3.06
N LEU A 85 12.76 -22.81 -3.32
CA LEU A 85 11.49 -22.16 -3.65
C LEU A 85 10.57 -22.19 -2.44
N LEU A 86 10.27 -21.01 -1.90
CA LEU A 86 9.39 -20.84 -0.75
C LEU A 86 8.02 -20.32 -1.19
N ASP A 87 6.96 -21.02 -0.77
CA ASP A 87 5.59 -20.52 -0.81
C ASP A 87 5.21 -20.03 0.59
N ALA A 88 5.25 -18.72 0.81
CA ALA A 88 4.98 -18.10 2.10
C ALA A 88 3.54 -17.54 2.20
N ASN A 89 2.57 -18.24 1.58
CA ASN A 89 1.16 -17.83 1.49
C ASN A 89 0.99 -16.39 0.95
N GLN A 90 1.92 -15.97 0.09
CA GLN A 90 1.94 -14.64 -0.50
C GLN A 90 2.43 -14.74 -1.93
N TRP A 91 1.81 -13.96 -2.80
CA TRP A 91 2.29 -13.82 -4.16
C TRP A 91 3.30 -12.67 -4.26
N PRO A 92 4.42 -12.83 -4.97
CA PRO A 92 4.93 -14.05 -5.63
C PRO A 92 5.65 -15.03 -4.67
N LYS A 93 5.92 -16.26 -5.13
CA LYS A 93 6.81 -17.22 -4.42
C LYS A 93 8.21 -16.65 -4.30
N ILE A 94 8.98 -17.06 -3.30
CA ILE A 94 10.33 -16.53 -3.05
C ILE A 94 11.37 -17.55 -3.48
N GLY A 95 12.29 -17.15 -4.36
CA GLY A 95 13.45 -17.95 -4.74
C GLY A 95 14.68 -17.51 -3.95
N LEU A 96 15.34 -18.45 -3.28
CA LEU A 96 16.57 -18.24 -2.53
C LEU A 96 17.73 -19.01 -3.17
N THR A 97 18.88 -18.34 -3.30
CA THR A 97 20.14 -18.90 -3.75
C THR A 97 21.25 -18.51 -2.79
N MET A 98 22.22 -19.39 -2.60
CA MET A 98 23.39 -19.19 -1.75
C MET A 98 24.47 -20.18 -2.16
N ASP A 99 25.57 -20.28 -1.42
CA ASP A 99 26.60 -21.28 -1.72
C ASP A 99 26.03 -22.70 -1.65
N ASP A 100 26.39 -23.55 -2.63
CA ASP A 100 25.80 -24.88 -2.81
C ASP A 100 26.12 -25.83 -1.63
N ASN A 101 27.22 -25.57 -0.90
CA ASN A 101 27.55 -26.27 0.34
C ASN A 101 26.67 -25.87 1.53
N GLN A 102 26.02 -24.70 1.49
CA GLN A 102 25.17 -24.19 2.58
C GLN A 102 23.68 -24.42 2.31
N ILE A 103 23.26 -24.44 1.04
CA ILE A 103 21.84 -24.44 0.68
C ILE A 103 21.09 -25.67 1.18
N SER A 104 21.76 -26.84 1.23
CA SER A 104 21.17 -28.08 1.73
C SER A 104 20.85 -28.01 3.22
N ASP A 105 21.74 -27.42 4.02
CA ASP A 105 21.56 -27.33 5.47
C ASP A 105 20.48 -26.31 5.83
N VAL A 106 20.46 -25.16 5.13
CA VAL A 106 19.38 -24.19 5.25
C VAL A 106 18.03 -24.80 4.87
N TYR A 107 17.97 -25.54 3.75
CA TYR A 107 16.74 -26.21 3.32
C TYR A 107 16.21 -27.18 4.37
N LYS A 108 17.07 -28.07 4.88
CA LYS A 108 16.71 -29.05 5.93
C LYS A 108 16.20 -28.36 7.20
N LEU A 109 16.87 -27.29 7.62
CA LEU A 109 16.46 -26.53 8.79
C LEU A 109 15.08 -25.88 8.59
N ILE A 110 14.82 -25.27 7.43
CA ILE A 110 13.51 -24.69 7.12
C ILE A 110 12.41 -25.76 7.19
N ILE A 111 12.62 -26.93 6.58
CA ILE A 111 11.65 -28.04 6.62
C ILE A 111 11.41 -28.51 8.06
N GLN A 112 12.47 -28.68 8.86
CA GLN A 112 12.37 -29.06 10.26
C GLN A 112 11.54 -28.05 11.06
N GLN A 113 11.76 -26.75 10.85
CA GLN A 113 11.02 -25.69 11.53
C GLN A 113 9.55 -25.64 11.10
N ILE A 114 9.25 -25.83 9.81
CA ILE A 114 7.87 -25.91 9.31
C ILE A 114 7.13 -27.08 10.00
N ASN A 115 7.73 -28.26 10.02
CA ASN A 115 7.11 -29.46 10.63
C ASN A 115 6.88 -29.28 12.14
N THR A 116 7.84 -28.68 12.84
CA THR A 116 7.72 -28.40 14.28
C THR A 116 6.55 -27.45 14.54
N ASN A 117 6.46 -26.34 13.81
CA ASN A 117 5.37 -25.36 13.98
C ASN A 117 3.99 -25.90 13.57
N GLN A 118 3.92 -26.83 12.61
CA GLN A 118 2.67 -27.49 12.24
C GLN A 118 2.20 -28.47 13.31
N SER A 119 3.12 -29.20 13.97
CA SER A 119 2.77 -30.10 15.08
C SER A 119 2.24 -29.35 16.32
N GLU A 120 2.68 -28.10 16.52
CA GLU A 120 2.24 -27.25 17.63
C GLU A 120 0.86 -26.61 17.39
N LYS A 121 0.35 -26.58 16.15
CA LYS A 121 -1.04 -26.25 15.86
C LYS A 121 -1.93 -27.39 16.37
N ARG A 122 -2.12 -27.43 17.70
CA ARG A 122 -3.19 -28.19 18.36
C ARG A 122 -4.51 -27.92 17.63
N PRO A 123 -5.42 -28.91 17.56
CA PRO A 123 -6.74 -28.73 16.97
C PRO A 123 -7.43 -27.56 17.66
N PHE A 124 -7.46 -26.41 17.01
CA PHE A 124 -8.20 -25.26 17.50
C PHE A 124 -9.66 -25.53 17.19
N ASP A 125 -10.44 -25.62 18.27
CA ASP A 125 -11.88 -25.82 18.31
C ASP A 125 -12.60 -25.03 17.21
N HIS A 126 -13.24 -25.75 16.30
CA HIS A 126 -14.08 -25.21 15.22
C HIS A 126 -15.44 -24.71 15.73
N ASN A 127 -15.47 -24.08 16.92
CA ASN A 127 -16.69 -23.60 17.57
C ASN A 127 -16.59 -22.11 17.91
N GLU A 128 -16.33 -21.27 16.92
CA GLU A 128 -16.68 -19.85 17.01
C GLU A 128 -17.95 -19.60 16.18
N LYS A 129 -19.08 -19.93 16.82
CA LYS A 129 -20.42 -19.64 16.32
C LYS A 129 -20.58 -18.13 16.13
N LEU A 130 -20.93 -17.76 14.90
CA LEU A 130 -21.56 -16.51 14.52
C LEU A 130 -22.72 -16.16 15.47
N ASN A 131 -22.48 -15.23 16.40
CA ASN A 131 -23.53 -14.53 17.12
C ASN A 131 -23.85 -13.23 16.39
N ALA A 132 -24.76 -13.31 15.42
CA ALA A 132 -25.41 -12.14 14.83
C ALA A 132 -26.83 -12.04 15.41
N ASN A 133 -27.00 -11.29 16.49
CA ASN A 133 -28.34 -10.89 16.91
C ASN A 133 -28.30 -9.57 17.69
N THR A 134 -28.58 -8.45 17.01
CA THR A 134 -29.09 -7.25 17.71
C THR A 134 -29.88 -6.33 16.78
N ASN A 135 -31.17 -6.26 17.09
CA ASN A 135 -32.05 -5.09 17.17
C ASN A 135 -32.45 -4.29 15.92
N ARG A 136 -33.69 -4.57 15.51
CA ARG A 136 -34.65 -3.68 14.84
C ARG A 136 -34.98 -2.47 15.71
N LYS A 137 -34.52 -1.27 15.33
CA LYS A 137 -35.16 0.04 15.60
C LYS A 137 -34.44 1.14 14.81
N SER A 138 -34.78 1.36 13.53
CA SER A 138 -34.21 2.50 12.77
C SER A 138 -34.87 2.79 11.40
N ASN A 139 -36.20 2.69 11.23
CA ASN A 139 -36.80 2.94 9.91
C ASN A 139 -36.81 4.41 9.45
N LEU A 140 -36.71 5.42 10.34
CA LEU A 140 -36.54 6.82 9.92
C LEU A 140 -35.08 7.24 9.71
N PHE A 141 -34.14 6.60 10.42
CA PHE A 141 -32.70 6.82 10.23
C PHE A 141 -32.21 6.15 8.93
N LEU A 142 -32.76 4.97 8.61
CA LEU A 142 -32.46 4.25 7.37
C LEU A 142 -32.85 5.05 6.13
N PHE A 143 -33.93 5.84 6.14
CA PHE A 143 -34.33 6.61 4.96
C PHE A 143 -33.35 7.75 4.64
N ASN A 144 -32.91 8.51 5.64
CA ASN A 144 -31.87 9.55 5.44
C ASN A 144 -30.50 8.95 5.12
N ILE A 145 -30.18 7.77 5.66
CA ILE A 145 -29.02 6.99 5.24
C ILE A 145 -29.16 6.59 3.77
N ILE A 146 -30.31 6.06 3.35
CA ILE A 146 -30.55 5.59 1.97
C ILE A 146 -30.47 6.75 0.99
N VAL A 147 -31.09 7.89 1.27
CA VAL A 147 -31.00 9.07 0.38
C VAL A 147 -29.57 9.59 0.31
N SER A 148 -28.85 9.68 1.45
CA SER A 148 -27.43 10.06 1.46
C SER A 148 -26.56 9.03 0.74
N TYR A 149 -26.85 7.73 0.90
CA TYR A 149 -26.17 6.65 0.21
C TYR A 149 -26.44 6.69 -1.29
N LEU A 150 -27.68 6.96 -1.72
CA LEU A 150 -28.05 7.06 -3.12
C LEU A 150 -27.41 8.29 -3.76
N SER A 151 -27.33 9.44 -3.08
CA SER A 151 -26.57 10.59 -3.55
C SER A 151 -25.07 10.29 -3.65
N LEU A 152 -24.48 9.63 -2.65
CA LEU A 152 -23.09 9.16 -2.70
C LEU A 152 -22.87 8.11 -3.80
N LEU A 153 -23.84 7.22 -4.03
CA LEU A 153 -23.81 6.22 -5.09
C LEU A 153 -23.87 6.90 -6.46
N PHE A 154 -24.73 7.90 -6.64
CA PHE A 154 -24.86 8.64 -7.89
C PHE A 154 -23.61 9.47 -8.20
N LEU A 155 -22.99 10.09 -7.19
CA LEU A 155 -21.68 10.73 -7.33
C LEU A 155 -20.57 9.70 -7.61
N SER A 156 -20.64 8.51 -7.00
CA SER A 156 -19.69 7.42 -7.24
C SER A 156 -19.83 6.84 -8.65
N MET A 157 -21.05 6.74 -9.20
CA MET A 157 -21.29 6.15 -10.52
C MET A 157 -20.84 7.07 -11.66
N LYS A 158 -20.90 8.40 -11.49
CA LYS A 158 -20.26 9.33 -12.44
C LYS A 158 -18.72 9.27 -12.41
N SER A 159 -18.13 8.65 -11.38
CA SER A 159 -16.66 8.62 -11.25
C SER A 159 -15.99 7.59 -12.17
N ASP A 160 -16.76 6.68 -12.77
CA ASP A 160 -16.23 5.54 -13.53
C ASP A 160 -16.20 5.73 -15.05
N GLU A 161 -16.65 6.88 -15.56
CA GLU A 161 -16.41 7.23 -16.96
C GLU A 161 -14.99 7.78 -17.14
N PRO A 162 -14.20 7.24 -18.10
CA PRO A 162 -12.86 7.74 -18.36
C PRO A 162 -12.93 9.11 -19.04
N ILE A 163 -12.19 10.08 -18.52
CA ILE A 163 -12.02 11.41 -19.14
C ILE A 163 -11.11 11.29 -20.36
N ILE A 164 -9.98 10.60 -20.18
CA ILE A 164 -8.99 10.31 -21.22
C ILE A 164 -8.53 8.86 -21.01
N SER A 165 -8.36 8.11 -22.10
CA SER A 165 -7.84 6.75 -22.04
C SER A 165 -6.94 6.44 -23.23
N ASN A 166 -5.78 5.85 -22.97
CA ASN A 166 -4.88 5.30 -23.96
C ASN A 166 -4.40 3.89 -23.55
N GLU A 167 -3.47 3.32 -24.32
CA GLU A 167 -2.91 1.97 -24.08
C GLU A 167 -2.29 1.81 -22.67
N TYR A 168 -1.68 2.87 -22.12
CA TYR A 168 -0.91 2.81 -20.88
C TYR A 168 -1.62 3.43 -19.68
N ILE A 169 -2.53 4.37 -19.89
CA ILE A 169 -3.14 5.16 -18.82
C ILE A 169 -4.61 5.43 -19.12
N THR A 170 -5.44 5.33 -18.08
CA THR A 170 -6.79 5.90 -18.07
C THR A 170 -6.92 6.91 -16.93
N CYS A 171 -7.35 8.12 -17.26
CA CYS A 171 -7.63 9.18 -16.30
C CYS A 171 -9.14 9.24 -16.05
N TYR A 172 -9.52 9.13 -14.78
CA TYR A 172 -10.90 9.29 -14.31
C TYR A 172 -11.06 10.63 -13.60
N SER A 173 -12.24 10.88 -13.03
CA SER A 173 -12.50 12.11 -12.29
C SER A 173 -11.65 12.26 -11.01
N ASP A 174 -11.37 11.15 -10.32
CA ASP A 174 -10.77 11.11 -8.97
C ASP A 174 -9.40 10.40 -8.91
N ARG A 175 -9.06 9.64 -9.95
CA ARG A 175 -7.88 8.77 -10.00
C ARG A 175 -7.32 8.63 -11.41
N LEU A 176 -6.06 8.25 -11.49
CA LEU A 176 -5.45 7.71 -12.70
C LEU A 176 -5.21 6.21 -12.52
N VAL A 177 -5.36 5.45 -13.59
CA VAL A 177 -5.09 4.01 -13.65
C VAL A 177 -4.00 3.79 -14.68
N ILE A 178 -2.87 3.23 -14.23
CA ILE A 178 -1.74 2.86 -15.07
C ILE A 178 -1.94 1.39 -15.47
N HIS A 179 -2.12 1.16 -16.77
CA HIS A 179 -2.15 -0.17 -17.36
C HIS A 179 -0.74 -0.72 -17.55
N LEU A 180 -0.64 -2.04 -17.75
CA LEU A 180 0.63 -2.73 -17.94
C LEU A 180 1.64 -2.40 -16.83
N TYR A 181 1.14 -2.23 -15.60
CA TYR A 181 1.96 -2.04 -14.42
C TYR A 181 2.61 -3.38 -14.09
N TYR A 182 3.93 -3.46 -14.23
CA TYR A 182 4.63 -4.75 -14.22
C TYR A 182 4.67 -5.44 -12.84
N PHE A 183 4.51 -4.70 -11.73
CA PHE A 183 4.47 -5.32 -10.41
C PHE A 183 3.65 -4.52 -9.38
N PRO A 184 2.56 -5.09 -8.82
CA PRO A 184 1.96 -6.35 -9.25
C PRO A 184 1.49 -6.26 -10.71
N TYR A 185 1.60 -7.36 -11.46
CA TYR A 185 1.23 -7.38 -12.88
C TYR A 185 -0.25 -7.01 -13.03
N GLY A 186 -0.56 -5.98 -13.80
CA GLY A 186 -1.94 -5.55 -14.02
C GLY A 186 -2.09 -4.03 -14.06
N LYS A 187 -2.97 -3.51 -13.20
CA LYS A 187 -3.32 -2.10 -13.14
C LYS A 187 -2.86 -1.50 -11.81
N LYS A 188 -2.29 -0.30 -11.84
CA LYS A 188 -2.05 0.50 -10.64
C LYS A 188 -2.95 1.72 -10.63
N THR A 189 -3.76 1.82 -9.59
CA THR A 189 -4.61 2.99 -9.36
C THR A 189 -3.92 3.97 -8.42
N ILE A 190 -3.90 5.25 -8.80
CA ILE A 190 -3.35 6.34 -7.99
C ILE A 190 -4.42 7.43 -7.90
N LYS A 191 -4.83 7.78 -6.69
CA LYS A 191 -5.74 8.91 -6.48
C LYS A 191 -4.97 10.21 -6.65
N TYR A 192 -5.57 11.20 -7.30
CA TYR A 192 -4.87 12.48 -7.54
C TYR A 192 -4.43 13.16 -6.24
N LYS A 193 -5.19 13.00 -5.15
CA LYS A 193 -4.88 13.53 -3.81
C LYS A 193 -3.62 12.92 -3.15
N ASP A 194 -3.12 11.82 -3.70
CA ASP A 194 -1.94 11.11 -3.18
C ASP A 194 -0.67 11.44 -3.99
N ILE A 195 -0.80 12.20 -5.08
CA ILE A 195 0.31 12.74 -5.86
C ILE A 195 0.77 14.04 -5.20
N GLN A 196 2.05 14.11 -4.85
CA GLN A 196 2.71 15.26 -4.23
C GLN A 196 3.42 16.12 -5.28
N LEU A 197 3.99 15.48 -6.30
CA LEU A 197 4.70 16.15 -7.39
C LEU A 197 4.31 15.51 -8.73
N CYS A 198 4.16 16.35 -9.75
CA CYS A 198 3.98 15.96 -11.14
C CYS A 198 4.88 16.85 -11.99
N GLU A 199 5.80 16.27 -12.74
CA GLU A 199 6.74 17.00 -13.60
C GLU A 199 6.75 16.38 -14.99
N LEU A 200 6.82 17.22 -16.02
CA LEU A 200 7.09 16.80 -17.39
C LEU A 200 8.60 16.89 -17.62
N CYS A 201 9.23 15.75 -17.90
CA CYS A 201 10.68 15.62 -17.99
C CYS A 201 11.10 15.12 -19.38
N ARG A 202 12.33 15.44 -19.80
CA ARG A 202 12.92 14.94 -21.06
C ARG A 202 13.83 13.75 -20.81
N PHE A 203 13.79 12.73 -21.68
CA PHE A 203 14.62 11.53 -21.52
C PHE A 203 16.13 11.80 -21.59
N ASN A 204 16.56 12.82 -22.32
CA ASN A 204 17.97 13.19 -22.42
C ASN A 204 18.59 13.64 -21.08
N THR A 205 17.77 13.94 -20.06
CA THR A 205 18.21 14.27 -18.70
C THR A 205 18.51 13.04 -17.85
N LEU A 206 18.04 11.86 -18.25
CA LEU A 206 18.29 10.61 -17.54
C LEU A 206 19.55 9.95 -18.09
N SER A 207 20.50 9.61 -17.21
CA SER A 207 21.62 8.75 -17.58
C SER A 207 21.11 7.42 -18.13
N LYS A 208 21.78 6.85 -19.14
CA LYS A 208 21.40 5.56 -19.78
C LYS A 208 21.14 4.42 -18.78
N PHE A 209 21.77 4.43 -17.61
CA PHE A 209 21.60 3.41 -16.56
C PHE A 209 20.33 3.57 -15.70
N LYS A 210 19.71 4.75 -15.70
CA LYS A 210 18.43 5.02 -14.99
C LYS A 210 17.21 4.57 -15.82
N TYR A 211 17.48 4.16 -17.05
CA TYR A 211 16.48 3.76 -18.02
C TYR A 211 16.22 2.25 -17.92
N LYS A 212 14.95 1.84 -17.90
CA LYS A 212 14.53 0.44 -18.08
C LYS A 212 13.30 0.39 -18.97
N LYS A 213 13.06 -0.76 -19.62
CA LYS A 213 11.81 -1.05 -20.35
C LYS A 213 10.59 -1.15 -19.42
N TRP A 214 10.78 -1.62 -18.19
CA TRP A 214 9.77 -1.69 -17.14
C TRP A 214 10.40 -1.87 -15.76
N GLY A 215 9.61 -1.65 -14.71
CA GLY A 215 10.03 -1.80 -13.31
C GLY A 215 10.98 -0.70 -12.86
N MET A 216 11.76 -0.98 -11.82
CA MET A 216 12.69 -0.02 -11.24
C MET A 216 14.14 -0.30 -11.66
N GLY A 217 14.86 0.76 -12.04
CA GLY A 217 16.27 0.75 -12.41
C GLY A 217 17.21 0.88 -11.22
N LEU A 218 18.38 1.49 -11.46
CA LEU A 218 19.19 2.09 -10.40
C LEU A 218 18.61 3.45 -9.95
N SER A 219 17.65 4.00 -10.70
CA SER A 219 16.82 5.12 -10.26
C SER A 219 15.70 4.62 -9.35
N ALA A 220 15.32 5.43 -8.36
CA ALA A 220 14.10 5.26 -7.56
C ALA A 220 12.83 5.62 -8.36
N ILE A 221 12.82 5.33 -9.66
CA ILE A 221 11.70 5.56 -10.59
C ILE A 221 11.22 4.20 -11.07
N TRP A 222 9.95 3.91 -10.82
CA TRP A 222 9.26 2.75 -11.31
C TRP A 222 8.55 3.06 -12.61
N TRP A 223 8.88 2.30 -13.64
CA TRP A 223 8.30 2.45 -14.96
C TRP A 223 7.23 1.37 -15.21
N HIS A 224 6.11 1.74 -15.81
CA HIS A 224 5.18 0.75 -16.39
C HIS A 224 5.83 0.07 -17.61
N SER A 225 5.20 -0.96 -18.16
CA SER A 225 5.69 -1.58 -19.39
C SER A 225 5.37 -0.71 -20.60
N ASP A 226 6.41 -0.21 -21.27
CA ASP A 226 6.32 0.48 -22.56
C ASP A 226 7.53 0.08 -23.41
N ILE A 227 7.28 -0.76 -24.41
CA ILE A 227 8.33 -1.28 -25.31
C ILE A 227 8.85 -0.16 -26.23
N ARG A 228 8.01 0.85 -26.53
CA ARG A 228 8.34 1.97 -27.40
C ARG A 228 9.02 3.12 -26.65
N ARG A 229 9.26 2.98 -25.35
CA ARG A 229 9.89 4.03 -24.52
C ARG A 229 11.17 4.59 -25.13
N TYR A 230 11.95 3.81 -25.87
CA TYR A 230 13.24 4.27 -26.44
C TYR A 230 13.08 5.34 -27.51
N TYR A 231 11.87 5.43 -28.07
CA TYR A 231 11.51 6.38 -29.10
C TYR A 231 10.72 7.57 -28.54
N ARG A 232 10.52 7.63 -27.22
CA ARG A 232 9.80 8.74 -26.56
C ARG A 232 10.79 9.84 -26.21
N THR A 233 10.34 11.09 -26.32
CA THR A 233 11.17 12.24 -25.97
C THR A 233 10.94 12.73 -24.55
N HIS A 234 9.72 12.51 -24.03
CA HIS A 234 9.28 12.98 -22.73
C HIS A 234 8.71 11.86 -21.85
N TYR A 235 8.68 12.11 -20.54
CA TYR A 235 7.98 11.30 -19.56
C TYR A 235 7.36 12.19 -18.48
N ILE A 236 6.30 11.70 -17.84
CA ILE A 236 5.74 12.35 -16.64
C ILE A 236 6.33 11.65 -15.42
N LEU A 237 6.96 12.42 -14.54
CA LEU A 237 7.42 11.95 -13.24
C LEU A 237 6.38 12.28 -12.18
N LEU A 238 5.87 11.25 -11.51
CA LEU A 238 4.96 11.37 -10.38
C LEU A 238 5.69 11.01 -9.08
N GLU A 239 5.66 11.92 -8.11
CA GLU A 239 5.99 11.61 -6.72
C GLU A 239 4.68 11.43 -5.95
N THR A 240 4.53 10.27 -5.32
CA THR A 240 3.37 9.98 -4.48
C THR A 240 3.83 9.84 -3.04
N LYS A 241 2.89 9.80 -2.10
CA LYS A 241 3.20 9.48 -0.68
C LYS A 241 3.87 8.13 -0.49
N GLN A 242 3.81 7.26 -1.50
CA GLN A 242 4.43 5.94 -1.50
C GLN A 242 5.68 5.95 -2.37
N TRP A 243 6.72 5.29 -1.87
CA TRP A 243 7.89 4.95 -2.65
C TRP A 243 7.61 3.71 -3.52
N PRO A 244 8.16 3.60 -4.75
CA PRO A 244 9.04 4.55 -5.47
C PRO A 244 8.29 5.65 -6.25
N LYS A 245 9.03 6.63 -6.80
CA LYS A 245 8.48 7.57 -7.79
C LYS A 245 8.01 6.81 -9.03
N ILE A 246 7.06 7.34 -9.77
CA ILE A 246 6.45 6.65 -10.91
C ILE A 246 6.75 7.42 -12.19
N GLY A 247 7.36 6.74 -13.15
CA GLY A 247 7.62 7.27 -14.47
C GLY A 247 6.57 6.78 -15.45
N LEU A 248 5.86 7.72 -16.08
CA LEU A 248 4.85 7.47 -17.09
C LEU A 248 5.36 7.85 -18.47
N THR A 249 5.18 6.96 -19.43
CA THR A 249 5.55 7.14 -20.83
C THR A 249 4.36 6.81 -21.70
N MET A 250 4.18 7.60 -22.74
CA MET A 250 3.08 7.44 -23.68
C MET A 250 3.46 8.11 -24.99
N ASP A 251 2.52 8.18 -25.93
CA ASP A 251 2.75 8.91 -27.16
C ASP A 251 3.06 10.39 -26.91
N ASP A 252 4.07 10.92 -27.60
CA ASP A 252 4.48 12.32 -27.44
C ASP A 252 3.33 13.28 -27.81
N ASN A 253 2.39 12.84 -28.66
CA ASN A 253 1.20 13.63 -29.00
C ASN A 253 0.17 13.72 -27.85
N HIS A 254 0.20 12.81 -26.87
CA HIS A 254 -0.78 12.75 -25.77
C HIS A 254 -0.19 13.12 -24.41
N ILE A 255 1.14 13.21 -24.29
CA ILE A 255 1.79 13.38 -22.99
C ILE A 255 1.49 14.73 -22.35
N ASP A 256 1.41 15.79 -23.15
CA ASP A 256 1.10 17.14 -22.66
C ASP A 256 -0.33 17.23 -22.14
N GLU A 257 -1.29 16.67 -22.87
CA GLU A 257 -2.70 16.64 -22.47
C GLU A 257 -2.88 15.92 -21.13
N ILE A 258 -2.28 14.72 -20.98
CA ILE A 258 -2.35 13.94 -19.75
C ILE A 258 -1.63 14.65 -18.60
N TYR A 259 -0.48 15.27 -18.86
CA TYR A 259 0.25 16.06 -17.86
C TYR A 259 -0.60 17.23 -17.34
N GLN A 260 -1.21 18.01 -18.24
CA GLN A 260 -2.06 19.14 -17.85
C GLN A 260 -3.30 18.67 -17.07
N LEU A 261 -3.93 17.57 -17.49
CA LEU A 261 -5.05 16.99 -16.75
C LEU A 261 -4.65 16.59 -15.32
N ILE A 262 -3.51 15.91 -15.15
CA ILE A 262 -3.03 15.52 -13.82
C ILE A 262 -2.78 16.77 -12.95
N LYS A 263 -2.11 17.80 -13.49
CA LYS A 263 -1.85 19.07 -12.78
C LYS A 263 -3.15 19.77 -12.37
N GLN A 264 -4.11 19.88 -13.27
CA GLN A 264 -5.43 20.46 -12.99
C GLN A 264 -6.13 19.72 -11.85
N LYS A 265 -6.13 18.38 -11.89
CA LYS A 265 -6.75 17.55 -10.85
C LYS A 265 -6.04 17.66 -9.49
N MET A 266 -4.72 17.80 -9.47
CA MET A 266 -3.97 18.06 -8.24
C MET A 266 -4.35 19.41 -7.62
N ASN A 267 -4.41 20.48 -8.42
CA ASN A 267 -4.73 21.83 -7.93
C ASN A 267 -6.16 21.94 -7.39
N ASN A 268 -7.13 21.32 -8.05
CA ASN A 268 -8.52 21.32 -7.60
C ASN A 268 -8.69 20.65 -6.23
N ASN A 269 -7.88 19.61 -5.93
CA ASN A 269 -7.91 18.95 -4.62
C ASN A 269 -7.37 19.87 -3.52
N GLU A 270 -6.32 20.63 -3.77
CA GLU A 270 -5.77 21.59 -2.80
C GLU A 270 -6.73 22.76 -2.54
N LEU A 271 -7.40 23.27 -3.59
CA LEU A 271 -8.43 24.29 -3.44
C LEU A 271 -9.60 23.77 -2.59
N THR A 272 -10.06 22.55 -2.85
CA THR A 272 -11.15 21.91 -2.09
C THR A 272 -10.77 21.71 -0.62
N LYS A 273 -9.54 21.28 -0.33
CA LYS A 273 -9.04 21.19 1.06
C LYS A 273 -9.03 22.55 1.75
N THR A 274 -8.54 23.57 1.06
CA THR A 274 -8.46 24.94 1.60
C THR A 274 -9.86 25.50 1.90
N LEU A 275 -10.81 25.29 0.99
CA LEU A 275 -12.21 25.69 1.19
C LEU A 275 -12.84 24.94 2.36
N LEU A 276 -12.70 23.60 2.43
CA LEU A 276 -13.21 22.80 3.55
C LEU A 276 -12.61 23.22 4.90
N GLN A 277 -11.33 23.59 4.93
CA GLN A 277 -10.68 24.09 6.15
C GLN A 277 -11.23 25.45 6.57
N LYS A 278 -11.46 26.37 5.62
CA LYS A 278 -12.12 27.67 5.87
C LYS A 278 -13.56 27.49 6.35
N THR A 279 -14.32 26.57 5.76
CA THR A 279 -15.71 26.30 6.19
C THR A 279 -15.74 25.74 7.61
N LYS A 280 -14.84 24.80 7.96
CA LYS A 280 -14.74 24.28 9.33
C LYS A 280 -14.39 25.35 10.35
N LEU A 281 -13.50 26.29 10.01
CA LEU A 281 -13.17 27.42 10.87
C LEU A 281 -14.38 28.34 11.06
N ASN A 282 -15.07 28.70 9.98
CA ASN A 282 -16.26 29.54 10.05
C ASN A 282 -17.41 28.87 10.83
N ASP A 283 -17.61 27.56 10.65
CA ASP A 283 -18.62 26.80 11.40
C ASP A 283 -18.24 26.73 12.88
N SER A 284 -16.96 26.58 13.23
CA SER A 284 -16.52 26.62 14.63
C SER A 284 -16.71 28.01 15.25
N GLU A 285 -16.42 29.10 14.53
CA GLU A 285 -16.64 30.47 15.01
C GLU A 285 -18.13 30.78 15.15
N GLN A 286 -18.96 30.34 14.20
CA GLN A 286 -20.42 30.49 14.29
C GLN A 286 -21.01 29.65 15.43
N HIS A 287 -20.49 28.44 15.67
CA HIS A 287 -20.92 27.60 16.77
C HIS A 287 -20.51 28.17 18.13
N GLU A 288 -19.27 28.67 18.28
CA GLU A 288 -18.80 29.35 19.48
C GLU A 288 -19.55 30.65 19.75
N HIS A 289 -19.86 31.43 18.70
CA HIS A 289 -20.67 32.64 18.83
C HIS A 289 -22.11 32.33 19.25
N THR A 290 -22.69 31.24 18.74
CA THR A 290 -24.03 30.77 19.12
C THR A 290 -24.04 30.28 20.57
N ILE A 291 -23.03 29.51 21.00
CA ILE A 291 -22.89 29.05 22.39
C ILE A 291 -22.71 30.24 23.34
N SER A 292 -21.91 31.24 22.97
CA SER A 292 -21.71 32.45 23.79
C SER A 292 -23.00 33.24 23.99
N LYS A 293 -23.80 33.42 22.93
CA LYS A 293 -25.12 34.06 23.02
C LYS A 293 -26.11 33.28 23.88
N ILE A 294 -26.08 31.94 23.81
CA ILE A 294 -26.91 31.08 24.66
C ILE A 294 -26.48 31.23 26.13
N ILE A 295 -25.17 31.25 26.42
CA ILE A 295 -24.65 31.44 27.78
C ILE A 295 -25.02 32.82 28.33
N GLU A 296 -24.90 33.89 27.55
CA GLU A 296 -25.31 35.24 27.99
C GLU A 296 -26.80 35.35 28.25
N LYS A 297 -27.65 34.80 27.37
CA LYS A 297 -29.10 34.76 27.57
C LYS A 297 -29.49 34.00 28.85
N ASN A 298 -28.84 32.86 29.10
CA ASN A 298 -29.11 32.10 30.33
C ASN A 298 -28.62 32.84 31.58
N LYS A 299 -27.52 33.60 31.51
CA LYS A 299 -27.06 34.43 32.64
C LYS A 299 -28.02 35.57 32.98
N SER A 300 -28.70 36.18 32.00
CA SER A 300 -29.70 37.22 32.28
C SER A 300 -30.99 36.65 32.87
N GLU A 301 -31.40 35.45 32.46
CA GLU A 301 -32.56 34.75 33.06
C GLU A 301 -32.29 34.30 34.51
N TYR A 302 -31.07 33.85 34.83
CA TYR A 302 -30.69 33.50 36.21
C TYR A 302 -30.60 34.70 37.17
N ARG A 303 -30.22 35.90 36.68
CA ARG A 303 -30.23 37.12 37.51
C ARG A 303 -31.64 37.56 37.89
N TYR A 304 -32.60 37.41 36.99
CA TYR A 304 -34.01 37.73 37.27
C TYR A 304 -34.67 36.79 38.30
N SER A 305 -34.13 35.59 38.50
CA SER A 305 -34.67 34.62 39.48
C SER A 305 -34.12 34.79 40.90
N MET A 306 -33.02 35.54 41.11
CA MET A 306 -32.50 35.79 42.46
C MET A 306 -33.04 37.06 43.10
N ASP A 307 -33.41 38.06 42.29
CA ASP A 307 -33.99 39.31 42.83
C ASP A 307 -35.45 39.14 43.31
N SER A 308 -36.13 38.03 42.95
CA SER A 308 -37.50 37.73 43.42
C SER A 308 -37.59 36.95 44.74
N TYR A 309 -36.46 36.49 45.30
CA TYR A 309 -36.43 35.73 46.56
C TYR A 309 -35.78 36.51 47.75
N GLY A 310 -35.43 37.78 47.56
CA GLY A 310 -34.74 38.60 48.57
C GLY A 310 -35.60 39.53 49.43
N GLN A 311 -36.92 39.60 49.21
CA GLN A 311 -37.82 40.45 50.01
C GLN A 311 -38.80 39.61 50.82
N GLY A 312 -38.39 39.23 52.03
CA GLY A 312 -39.31 38.78 53.06
C GLY A 312 -38.71 37.78 54.00
N TYR A 313 -37.87 38.22 54.94
CA TYR A 313 -37.78 37.71 56.31
C TYR A 313 -36.99 38.74 57.13
N ALA A 314 -37.70 39.76 57.59
CA ALA A 314 -37.39 40.50 58.80
C ALA A 314 -38.50 40.14 59.81
N GLU A 315 -38.15 40.15 61.10
CA GLU A 315 -38.94 39.70 62.27
C GLU A 315 -38.83 38.19 62.53
N TRP A 316 -37.84 37.79 63.34
CA TRP A 316 -37.99 37.38 64.75
C TRP A 316 -36.61 37.33 65.42
#